data_AF-A0A645ENZ4-F1
#
_entry.id   AF-A0A645ENZ4-F1
#
_cell.length_a   1.000
_cell.length_b   1.000
_cell.length_c   1.000
_cell.angle_alpha   90.00
_cell.angle_beta   90.00
_cell.angle_gamma   90.00
#
_symmetry.space_group_name_H-M   'P 1'
#
loop_
_entity.id
_entity.type
_entity.pdbx_description
1 polymer ?
#
loop_
_entity_poly.entity_id
_entity_poly.type
_entity_poly.pdbx_seq_one_letter_code
_entity_poly.pdbx_strand_id
1 'polypeptide(L)'
;MKVVILFGDYAVGKKTIATYLCAITGFRFYESSRTREERGFVIPILWCFDQPNGGVQVQSYETFFTNAGVEVCFAELTAEYETLLQRNRDKLAQEMHDDLIDLKMSERDYFWHTDEFRYTSFPGDMQGKRYFLLDTTNLSPEEAAYCIREAFQL
;
A
#
# COMPACT_ATOMS: atom_id res chain seq x y z
N MET A 1 -14.47 3.93 14.39
CA MET A 1 -13.91 4.23 13.06
C MET A 1 -12.52 3.61 12.99
N LYS A 2 -12.10 3.12 11.82
CA LYS A 2 -10.76 2.58 11.58
C LYS A 2 -10.13 3.28 10.39
N VAL A 3 -8.81 3.36 10.37
CA VAL A 3 -8.02 3.76 9.20
C VAL A 3 -7.06 2.64 8.84
N VAL A 4 -6.93 2.35 7.56
CA VAL A 4 -5.99 1.36 7.04
C VAL A 4 -4.89 2.09 6.28
N ILE A 5 -3.67 2.05 6.80
CA ILE A 5 -2.47 2.46 6.07
C ILE A 5 -1.99 1.25 5.28
N LEU A 6 -2.03 1.36 3.95
CA LEU A 6 -1.68 0.31 3.02
C LEU A 6 -0.33 0.64 2.37
N PHE A 7 0.69 -0.14 2.65
CA PHE A 7 2.07 0.12 2.23
C PHE A 7 2.75 -1.15 1.70
N GLY A 8 4.00 -1.02 1.28
CA GLY A 8 4.78 -2.07 0.62
C GLY A 8 5.51 -1.53 -0.60
N ASP A 9 6.25 -2.40 -1.27
CA ASP A 9 7.11 -2.06 -2.41
C ASP A 9 6.34 -1.48 -3.61
N TYR A 10 7.06 -0.97 -4.61
CA TYR A 10 6.48 -0.56 -5.88
C TYR A 10 5.73 -1.74 -6.55
N ALA A 11 4.74 -1.42 -7.37
CA ALA A 11 3.93 -2.40 -8.11
C ALA A 11 3.16 -3.48 -7.29
N VAL A 12 3.18 -3.47 -5.95
CA VAL A 12 2.41 -4.41 -5.09
C VAL A 12 0.88 -4.20 -5.13
N GLY A 13 0.37 -3.27 -5.94
CA GLY A 13 -1.07 -3.07 -6.14
C GLY A 13 -1.78 -2.19 -5.10
N LYS A 14 -1.05 -1.41 -4.29
CA LYS A 14 -1.60 -0.55 -3.20
C LYS A 14 -2.87 0.21 -3.59
N LYS A 15 -2.83 1.04 -4.65
CA LYS A 15 -3.99 1.84 -5.08
C LYS A 15 -5.16 0.97 -5.53
N THR A 16 -4.89 -0.08 -6.30
CA THR A 16 -5.93 -0.98 -6.82
C THR A 16 -6.62 -1.71 -5.67
N ILE A 17 -5.86 -2.30 -4.74
CA ILE A 17 -6.40 -2.99 -3.56
C ILE A 17 -7.17 -2.00 -2.66
N ALA A 18 -6.66 -0.78 -2.48
CA ALA A 18 -7.37 0.25 -1.72
C ALA A 18 -8.74 0.61 -2.32
N THR A 19 -8.87 0.62 -3.65
CA THR A 19 -10.16 0.84 -4.34
C THR A 19 -11.16 -0.26 -4.00
N TYR A 20 -10.75 -1.54 -4.10
CA TYR A 20 -11.60 -2.67 -3.73
C TYR A 20 -11.94 -2.66 -2.24
N LEU A 21 -10.97 -2.35 -1.37
CA LEU A 21 -11.19 -2.25 0.06
C LEU A 21 -12.23 -1.17 0.40
N CYS A 22 -12.14 0.00 -0.23
CA CYS A 22 -13.14 1.06 -0.09
C CYS A 22 -14.53 0.59 -0.56
N ALA A 23 -14.60 -0.13 -1.68
CA ALA A 23 -15.86 -0.63 -2.23
C ALA A 23 -16.57 -1.61 -1.29
N ILE A 24 -15.83 -2.56 -0.69
CA ILE A 24 -16.43 -3.61 0.15
C ILE A 24 -16.70 -3.19 1.60
N THR A 25 -16.01 -2.15 2.11
CA THR A 25 -16.18 -1.65 3.50
C THR A 25 -17.03 -0.39 3.57
N GLY A 26 -17.20 0.32 2.45
CA GLY A 26 -17.74 1.67 2.43
C GLY A 26 -16.78 2.73 2.96
N PHE A 27 -15.49 2.40 3.16
CA PHE A 27 -14.45 3.38 3.48
C PHE A 27 -14.17 4.30 2.28
N ARG A 28 -13.36 5.32 2.50
CA ARG A 28 -12.90 6.24 1.46
C ARG A 28 -11.39 6.39 1.47
N PHE A 29 -10.84 6.81 0.34
CA PHE A 29 -9.48 7.33 0.33
C PHE A 29 -9.38 8.55 1.24
N TYR A 30 -8.32 8.62 2.04
CA TYR A 30 -8.07 9.79 2.87
C TYR A 30 -7.61 10.98 2.02
N GLU A 31 -8.28 12.11 2.21
CA GLU A 31 -7.87 13.42 1.69
C GLU A 31 -7.87 14.39 2.89
N SER A 32 -6.88 15.28 2.95
CA SER A 32 -6.62 16.16 4.10
C SER A 32 -7.74 17.17 4.44
N SER A 33 -8.79 17.25 3.61
CA SER A 33 -9.90 18.21 3.71
C SER A 33 -11.22 17.64 4.24
N ARG A 34 -11.26 16.37 4.70
CA ARG A 34 -12.54 15.65 4.92
C ARG A 34 -13.14 15.71 6.33
N THR A 35 -14.48 15.55 6.39
CA THR A 35 -15.37 15.75 7.54
C THR A 35 -15.61 14.47 8.37
N ARG A 36 -16.20 14.64 9.57
CA ARG A 36 -16.39 13.63 10.64
C ARG A 36 -17.40 12.49 10.36
N GLU A 37 -18.01 12.42 9.18
CA GLU A 37 -19.13 11.50 8.90
C GLU A 37 -18.74 10.19 8.18
N GLU A 38 -17.45 10.00 7.92
CA GLU A 38 -16.95 8.83 7.17
C GLU A 38 -16.88 7.56 8.06
N ARG A 39 -17.13 6.39 7.47
CA ARG A 39 -17.08 5.10 8.18
C ARG A 39 -15.65 4.67 8.54
N GLY A 40 -14.69 5.11 7.75
CA GLY A 40 -13.27 4.81 7.86
C GLY A 40 -12.50 5.24 6.61
N PHE A 41 -11.18 5.15 6.69
CA PHE A 41 -10.30 5.62 5.64
C PHE A 41 -9.29 4.55 5.20
N VAL A 42 -8.87 4.61 3.93
CA VAL A 42 -7.75 3.86 3.39
C VAL A 42 -6.69 4.83 2.86
N ILE A 43 -5.43 4.60 3.23
CA ILE A 43 -4.29 5.46 2.90
C ILE A 43 -3.22 4.61 2.21
N PRO A 44 -3.25 4.49 0.87
CA PRO A 44 -2.13 3.89 0.15
C PRO A 44 -0.92 4.82 0.21
N ILE A 45 0.20 4.33 0.73
CA ILE A 45 1.41 5.14 0.90
C ILE A 45 2.66 4.32 0.57
N LEU A 46 3.71 4.99 0.12
CA LEU A 46 5.04 4.42 0.04
C LEU A 46 5.78 4.77 1.33
N TRP A 47 6.26 3.76 2.06
CA TRP A 47 7.00 3.95 3.30
C TRP A 47 8.43 3.45 3.12
N CYS A 48 9.37 4.39 3.12
CA CYS A 48 10.80 4.10 3.09
C CYS A 48 11.32 3.98 4.53
N PHE A 49 11.84 2.82 4.92
CA PHE A 49 12.20 2.53 6.31
C PHE A 49 13.66 2.86 6.65
N ASP A 50 14.54 2.90 5.65
CA ASP A 50 15.99 3.12 5.83
C ASP A 50 16.42 4.57 5.57
N GLN A 51 15.46 5.48 5.33
CA GLN A 51 15.71 6.91 5.22
C GLN A 51 15.25 7.65 6.48
N PRO A 52 16.05 8.61 7.00
CA PRO A 52 15.72 9.36 8.23
C PRO A 52 14.33 9.98 8.23
N ASN A 53 13.83 10.42 7.07
CA ASN A 53 12.54 11.06 6.91
C ASN A 53 11.46 10.16 6.29
N GLY A 54 11.79 8.90 5.94
CA GLY A 54 10.92 8.05 5.13
C GLY A 54 9.63 7.61 5.84
N GLY A 55 9.60 7.66 7.18
CA GLY A 55 8.42 7.36 8.01
C GLY A 55 7.63 8.58 8.49
N VAL A 56 8.08 9.83 8.22
CA VAL A 56 7.49 11.04 8.81
C VAL A 56 6.00 11.19 8.45
N GLN A 57 5.63 10.94 7.19
CA GLN A 57 4.24 11.02 6.76
C GLN A 57 3.37 9.95 7.43
N VAL A 58 3.86 8.71 7.52
CA VAL A 58 3.13 7.61 8.19
C VAL A 58 2.92 7.93 9.67
N GLN A 59 3.96 8.39 10.36
CA GLN A 59 3.88 8.83 11.76
C GLN A 59 2.90 9.99 11.95
N SER A 60 2.84 10.92 10.98
CA SER A 60 1.89 12.03 11.04
C SER A 60 0.43 11.55 10.97
N TYR A 61 0.12 10.58 10.10
CA TYR A 61 -1.21 9.98 10.05
C TYR A 61 -1.53 9.16 11.30
N GLU A 62 -0.60 8.31 11.73
CA GLU A 62 -0.77 7.52 12.95
C GLU A 62 -1.07 8.40 14.15
N THR A 63 -0.30 9.47 14.35
CA THR A 63 -0.50 10.45 15.43
C THR A 63 -1.84 11.16 15.30
N PHE A 64 -2.16 11.65 14.10
CA PHE A 64 -3.41 12.36 13.83
C PHE A 64 -4.64 11.52 14.19
N PHE A 65 -4.71 10.27 13.71
CA PHE A 65 -5.84 9.39 13.95
C PHE A 65 -5.88 8.85 15.39
N THR A 66 -4.73 8.50 15.97
CA THR A 66 -4.67 8.02 17.36
C THR A 66 -5.13 9.11 18.34
N ASN A 67 -4.72 10.37 18.13
CA ASN A 67 -5.18 11.50 18.94
C ASN A 67 -6.69 11.76 18.80
N ALA A 68 -7.29 11.35 17.69
CA ALA A 68 -8.74 11.38 17.48
C ALA A 68 -9.47 10.14 18.03
N GLY A 69 -8.76 9.22 18.71
CA GLY A 69 -9.31 7.95 19.22
C GLY A 69 -9.69 6.96 18.12
N VAL A 70 -9.13 7.13 16.91
CA VAL A 70 -9.36 6.26 15.76
C VAL A 70 -8.31 5.17 15.74
N GLU A 71 -8.74 3.94 15.49
CA GLU A 71 -7.83 2.81 15.42
C GLU A 71 -7.09 2.77 14.08
N VAL A 72 -5.75 2.70 14.14
CA VAL A 72 -4.85 2.70 12.99
C VAL A 72 -4.38 1.27 12.70
N CYS A 73 -4.71 0.76 11.52
CA CYS A 73 -4.32 -0.56 11.04
C CYS A 73 -3.27 -0.42 9.93
N PHE A 74 -2.26 -1.29 9.92
CA PHE A 74 -1.14 -1.26 8.99
C PHE A 74 -1.13 -2.54 8.16
N ALA A 75 -1.50 -2.46 6.88
CA ALA A 75 -1.38 -3.57 5.94
C ALA A 75 -0.14 -3.38 5.06
N GLU A 76 0.82 -4.29 5.19
CA GLU A 76 1.95 -4.39 4.27
C GLU A 76 1.64 -5.40 3.17
N LEU A 77 1.90 -5.00 1.94
CA LEU A 77 1.73 -5.82 0.76
C LEU A 77 3.10 -6.23 0.22
N THR A 78 3.26 -7.53 -0.01
CA THR A 78 4.41 -8.10 -0.71
C THR A 78 3.94 -8.88 -1.92
N ALA A 79 4.86 -9.17 -2.84
CA ALA A 79 4.70 -10.17 -3.87
C ALA A 79 6.08 -10.63 -4.35
N GLU A 80 6.13 -11.78 -5.01
CA GLU A 80 7.34 -12.24 -5.67
C GLU A 80 7.79 -11.26 -6.76
N TYR A 81 9.11 -11.15 -6.89
CA TYR A 81 9.78 -10.25 -7.82
C TYR A 81 9.23 -10.35 -9.25
N GLU A 82 9.12 -11.56 -9.81
CA GLU A 82 8.63 -11.78 -11.17
C GLU A 82 7.18 -11.29 -11.36
N THR A 83 6.36 -11.43 -10.32
CA THR A 83 4.97 -10.95 -10.35
C THR A 83 4.91 -9.42 -10.35
N LEU A 84 5.75 -8.75 -9.56
CA LEU A 84 5.84 -7.29 -9.55
C LEU A 84 6.31 -6.74 -10.89
N LEU A 85 7.30 -7.40 -11.49
CA LEU A 85 7.82 -7.03 -12.79
C LEU A 85 6.74 -7.14 -13.88
N GLN A 86 6.02 -8.26 -13.93
CA GLN A 86 4.95 -8.45 -14.89
C GLN A 86 3.83 -7.42 -14.73
N ARG A 87 3.39 -7.14 -13.49
CA ARG A 87 2.36 -6.12 -13.19
C ARG A 87 2.77 -4.73 -13.67
N ASN A 88 4.05 -4.37 -13.51
CA ASN A 88 4.56 -3.09 -13.98
C ASN A 88 4.52 -3.01 -15.51
N ARG A 89 4.97 -4.06 -16.20
CA ARG A 89 4.92 -4.16 -17.67
C ARG A 89 3.49 -4.04 -18.20
N ASP A 90 2.54 -4.78 -17.61
CA ASP A 90 1.14 -4.74 -18.01
C ASP A 90 0.54 -3.33 -17.83
N LYS A 91 0.89 -2.66 -16.73
CA LYS A 91 0.44 -1.29 -16.45
C LYS A 91 0.99 -0.28 -17.47
N LEU A 92 2.28 -0.39 -17.81
CA LEU A 92 2.90 0.49 -18.82
C LEU A 92 2.30 0.24 -20.21
N ALA A 93 2.04 -1.03 -20.57
CA ALA A 93 1.37 -1.39 -21.82
C ALA A 93 -0.03 -0.76 -21.94
N GLN A 94 -0.79 -0.74 -20.82
CA GLN A 94 -2.09 -0.09 -20.78
C GLN A 94 -2.02 1.45 -20.91
N GLU A 95 -1.01 2.08 -20.31
CA GLU A 95 -0.91 3.55 -20.26
C GLU A 95 -0.33 4.16 -21.55
N MET A 96 0.58 3.47 -22.24
CA MET A 96 1.36 4.05 -23.36
C MET A 96 0.82 3.75 -24.76
N HIS A 97 -0.16 2.86 -24.91
CA HIS A 97 -0.83 2.55 -26.19
C HIS A 97 0.09 2.17 -27.38
N ASP A 98 1.39 1.90 -27.17
CA ASP A 98 2.38 1.80 -28.24
C ASP A 98 3.36 0.63 -28.04
N ASP A 99 3.77 0.00 -29.14
CA ASP A 99 4.57 -1.24 -29.20
C ASP A 99 6.07 -1.02 -28.86
N LEU A 100 6.44 0.17 -28.39
CA LEU A 100 7.83 0.63 -28.21
C LEU A 100 8.27 0.70 -26.74
N ILE A 101 7.58 0.01 -25.83
CA ILE A 101 8.01 -0.06 -24.43
C ILE A 101 9.35 -0.81 -24.38
N ASP A 102 10.43 -0.07 -24.19
CA ASP A 102 11.73 -0.64 -23.87
C ASP A 102 11.65 -1.23 -22.45
N LEU A 103 11.27 -2.50 -22.39
CA LEU A 103 11.17 -3.31 -21.19
C LEU A 103 12.40 -3.14 -20.28
N LYS A 104 13.59 -2.94 -20.86
CA LYS A 104 14.84 -2.73 -20.12
C LYS A 104 14.91 -1.39 -19.39
N MET A 105 14.26 -0.34 -19.90
CA MET A 105 14.18 0.96 -19.20
C MET A 105 13.15 0.89 -18.06
N SER A 106 12.00 0.24 -18.28
CA SER A 106 11.01 0.03 -17.22
C SER A 106 11.51 -0.85 -16.07
N GLU A 107 12.32 -1.87 -16.41
CA GLU A 107 13.06 -2.68 -15.45
C GLU A 107 14.05 -1.81 -14.69
N ARG A 108 14.92 -1.08 -15.39
CA ARG A 108 15.95 -0.24 -14.75
C ARG A 108 15.36 0.76 -13.77
N ASP A 109 14.34 1.51 -14.15
CA ASP A 109 13.75 2.53 -13.27
C ASP A 109 13.07 1.93 -12.04
N TYR A 110 12.50 0.71 -12.17
CA TYR A 110 12.01 -0.05 -11.03
C TYR A 110 13.16 -0.49 -10.11
N PHE A 111 14.23 -1.06 -10.69
CA PHE A 111 15.40 -1.56 -9.98
C PHE A 111 16.21 -0.45 -9.27
N TRP A 112 16.37 0.72 -9.90
CA TRP A 112 17.09 1.85 -9.29
C TRP A 112 16.52 2.22 -7.92
N HIS A 113 15.19 2.10 -7.74
CA HIS A 113 14.55 2.45 -6.48
C HIS A 113 14.59 1.32 -5.43
N THR A 114 14.59 0.04 -5.83
CA THR A 114 14.55 -1.09 -4.87
C THR A 114 15.92 -1.47 -4.30
N ASP A 115 17.02 -1.23 -5.03
CA ASP A 115 18.37 -1.54 -4.55
C ASP A 115 18.95 -0.44 -3.64
N GLU A 116 18.43 0.79 -3.72
CA GLU A 116 18.91 1.94 -2.94
C GLU A 116 18.10 2.16 -1.65
N PHE A 117 16.84 1.72 -1.62
CA PHE A 117 15.90 2.02 -0.53
C PHE A 117 15.06 0.82 -0.10
N ARG A 118 14.72 0.78 1.18
CA ARG A 118 13.93 -0.30 1.80
C ARG A 118 12.46 0.11 1.99
N TYR A 119 11.56 -0.55 1.26
CA TYR A 119 10.11 -0.30 1.33
C TYR A 119 9.29 -1.39 2.03
N THR A 120 9.97 -2.40 2.56
CA THR A 120 9.38 -3.51 3.32
C THR A 120 9.88 -3.51 4.75
N SER A 121 9.06 -3.96 5.68
CA SER A 121 9.42 -4.04 7.09
C SER A 121 10.38 -5.20 7.37
N PHE A 122 11.20 -5.04 8.42
CA PHE A 122 11.99 -6.10 9.04
C PHE A 122 11.38 -6.55 10.37
N PRO A 123 11.78 -7.73 10.89
CA PRO A 123 11.35 -8.16 12.21
C PRO A 123 11.60 -7.07 13.27
N GLY A 124 10.52 -6.65 13.94
CA GLY A 124 10.56 -5.59 14.96
C GLY A 124 10.08 -4.22 14.50
N ASP A 125 10.15 -3.89 13.20
CA ASP A 125 9.75 -2.57 12.69
C ASP A 125 8.28 -2.23 12.98
N MET A 126 7.42 -3.26 12.96
CA MET A 126 5.97 -3.13 13.16
C MET A 126 5.53 -3.49 14.59
N GLN A 127 6.47 -3.62 15.53
CA GLN A 127 6.17 -4.01 16.91
C GLN A 127 5.21 -3.01 17.57
N GLY A 128 4.16 -3.53 18.23
CA GLY A 128 3.15 -2.73 18.91
C GLY A 128 2.11 -2.09 17.99
N LYS A 129 2.22 -2.25 16.66
CA LYS A 129 1.23 -1.77 15.68
C LYS A 129 0.20 -2.86 15.39
N ARG A 130 -1.04 -2.47 15.08
CA ARG A 130 -2.07 -3.38 14.54
C ARG A 130 -1.72 -3.71 13.08
N TYR A 131 -0.86 -4.70 12.90
CA TYR A 131 -0.14 -4.99 11.66
C TYR A 131 -0.61 -6.30 11.00
N PHE A 132 -0.71 -6.30 9.68
CA PHE A 132 -0.99 -7.48 8.85
C PHE A 132 -0.09 -7.47 7.61
N LEU A 133 0.69 -8.53 7.43
CA LEU A 133 1.50 -8.75 6.23
C LEU A 133 0.74 -9.66 5.26
N LEU A 134 0.59 -9.23 4.02
CA LEU A 134 -0.12 -9.97 2.98
C LEU A 134 0.75 -10.15 1.74
N ASP A 135 1.02 -11.41 1.42
CA ASP A 135 1.57 -11.79 0.13
C ASP A 135 0.46 -11.80 -0.93
N THR A 136 0.62 -10.96 -1.95
CA THR A 136 -0.34 -10.76 -3.03
C THR A 136 0.05 -11.45 -4.33
N THR A 137 1.12 -12.28 -4.34
CA THR A 137 1.67 -12.93 -5.54
C THR A 137 0.57 -13.64 -6.35
N ASN A 138 -0.24 -14.43 -5.67
CA ASN A 138 -1.28 -15.25 -6.28
C ASN A 138 -2.70 -14.77 -5.95
N LEU A 139 -2.85 -13.51 -5.52
CA LEU A 139 -4.14 -12.93 -5.16
C LEU A 139 -4.55 -11.87 -6.18
N SER A 140 -5.84 -11.90 -6.53
CA SER A 140 -6.47 -10.76 -7.18
C SER A 140 -6.57 -9.57 -6.21
N PRO A 141 -6.72 -8.34 -6.72
CA PRO A 141 -6.91 -7.17 -5.86
C PRO A 141 -8.16 -7.25 -4.97
N GLU A 142 -9.21 -7.93 -5.44
CA GLU A 142 -10.44 -8.15 -4.68
C GLU A 142 -10.21 -9.14 -3.52
N GLU A 143 -9.58 -10.29 -3.78
CA GLU A 143 -9.23 -11.26 -2.74
C GLU A 143 -8.32 -10.64 -1.68
N ALA A 144 -7.31 -9.87 -2.10
CA ALA A 144 -6.43 -9.16 -1.18
C ALA A 144 -7.20 -8.17 -0.29
N ALA A 145 -8.17 -7.43 -0.85
CA ALA A 145 -9.04 -6.55 -0.08
C ALA A 145 -9.88 -7.31 0.95
N TYR A 146 -10.43 -8.48 0.58
CA TYR A 146 -11.14 -9.35 1.53
C TYR A 146 -10.23 -9.83 2.67
N CYS A 147 -9.01 -10.27 2.37
CA CYS A 147 -8.05 -10.67 3.41
C CYS A 147 -7.78 -9.53 4.41
N ILE A 148 -7.60 -8.30 3.92
CA ILE A 148 -7.37 -7.13 4.78
C ILE A 148 -8.62 -6.81 5.62
N ARG A 149 -9.82 -6.89 5.03
CA ARG A 149 -11.08 -6.68 5.74
C ARG A 149 -11.23 -7.66 6.90
N GLU A 150 -10.99 -8.95 6.66
CA GLU A 150 -11.11 -9.98 7.70
C GLU A 150 -10.04 -9.79 8.79
N ALA A 151 -8.78 -9.56 8.41
CA ALA A 151 -7.68 -9.36 9.35
C ALA A 151 -7.93 -8.18 10.32
N PHE A 152 -8.55 -7.11 9.82
CA PHE A 152 -8.84 -5.93 10.63
C PHE A 152 -10.29 -5.80 11.08
N GLN A 153 -11.18 -6.73 10.75
CA GLN A 153 -12.62 -6.71 11.08
C GLN A 153 -13.27 -5.37 10.66
N LEU A 154 -13.10 -5.01 9.38
CA LEU A 154 -13.54 -3.72 8.81
C LEU A 154 -14.99 -3.74 8.32
#